data_AF-A0A6J5TMT3-F1
#
_entry.id   AF-A0A6J5TMT3-F1
#
_cell.length_a   1.000
_cell.length_b   1.000
_cell.length_c   1.000
_cell.angle_alpha   90.00
_cell.angle_beta   90.00
_cell.angle_gamma   90.00
#
_symmetry.space_group_name_H-M   'P 1'
#
loop_
_entity.id
_entity.type
_entity.pdbx_description
1 polymer ?
#
loop_
_entity_poly.entity_id
_entity_poly.type
_entity_poly.pdbx_seq_one_letter_code
_entity_poly.pdbx_strand_id
1 'polypeptide(L)'
;MGLHPSENINGCNKAIKKNSSVLIIYFLVGIFLTIEILDELVEPGSENMDVCNKEEVVSRMKAAVASKQFGQEHILSSLVADACIQVCPKNPANFNVDNVCVAKIVGGGLHNCTVVRGMVLKIDVVGSIKRMEKAKVAVFASGVDTSATETKGTVLIHTADQVTVVKNEEGDDLERAVDDGVNTYKMSKTLELISYCRNAFHFHAMCKDSRIVPGEAATEIELAKRVKEFSFTETGSAIAKFSESFEMVPKTLAENVGLNAMEIISSLYVEHAPGNTKFGLDLEEGSCKDVSTLNIWDLHITKFFALKYAADAACTVLRVDQYPNLV
;
A
#
# COMPACT_ATOMS: atom_id res chain seq x y z
N MET A 1 -18.00 -8.26 27.36
CA MET A 1 -19.27 -7.88 26.71
C MET A 1 -18.91 -7.17 25.43
N GLY A 2 -19.05 -7.85 24.29
CA GLY A 2 -18.63 -7.33 23.00
C GLY A 2 -19.56 -6.19 22.57
N LEU A 3 -18.97 -5.06 22.20
CA LEU A 3 -19.69 -3.92 21.64
C LEU A 3 -20.18 -4.32 20.25
N HIS A 4 -21.46 -4.63 20.18
CA HIS A 4 -22.15 -5.06 18.98
C HIS A 4 -22.18 -3.88 17.97
N PRO A 5 -22.06 -4.11 16.64
CA PRO A 5 -22.05 -3.07 15.60
C PRO A 5 -23.23 -2.08 15.65
N SER A 6 -24.29 -2.44 16.38
CA SER A 6 -25.45 -1.62 16.67
C SER A 6 -25.17 -0.38 17.54
N GLU A 7 -24.08 -0.33 18.32
CA GLU A 7 -23.83 0.82 19.21
C GLU A 7 -23.24 2.04 18.48
N ASN A 8 -22.36 1.84 17.50
CA ASN A 8 -21.92 2.92 16.59
C ASN A 8 -23.08 3.44 15.73
N ILE A 9 -24.00 2.55 15.33
CA ILE A 9 -25.21 2.92 14.58
C ILE A 9 -26.19 3.69 15.49
N ASN A 10 -26.30 3.34 16.78
CA ASN A 10 -27.19 4.02 17.73
C ASN A 10 -26.76 5.47 18.04
N GLY A 11 -25.44 5.72 18.10
CA GLY A 11 -24.87 7.06 18.20
C GLY A 11 -25.27 7.95 17.03
N CYS A 12 -25.14 7.44 15.79
CA CYS A 12 -25.61 8.11 14.58
C CYS A 12 -27.14 8.29 14.56
N ASN A 13 -27.92 7.26 14.91
CA ASN A 13 -29.40 7.31 14.89
C ASN A 13 -29.99 8.37 15.83
N LYS A 14 -29.34 8.64 16.97
CA LYS A 14 -29.78 9.70 17.90
C LYS A 14 -29.52 11.11 17.34
N ALA A 15 -28.58 11.27 16.41
CA ALA A 15 -28.30 12.51 15.67
C ALA A 15 -29.14 12.65 14.39
N ILE A 16 -29.57 11.55 13.77
CA ILE A 16 -30.43 11.50 12.58
C ILE A 16 -31.81 12.14 12.79
N LYS A 17 -32.24 12.40 14.04
CA LYS A 17 -33.43 13.23 14.30
C LYS A 17 -33.27 14.72 13.91
N LYS A 18 -32.05 15.18 13.58
CA LYS A 18 -31.81 16.47 12.93
C LYS A 18 -31.66 16.25 11.43
N ASN A 19 -32.37 17.06 10.65
CA ASN A 19 -32.37 17.14 9.19
C ASN A 19 -31.04 16.67 8.56
N SER A 20 -31.04 15.57 7.80
CA SER A 20 -29.84 14.86 7.29
C SER A 20 -28.84 15.81 6.60
N SER A 21 -29.35 16.82 5.88
CA SER A 21 -28.55 17.86 5.22
C SER A 21 -27.70 18.69 6.18
N VAL A 22 -28.21 18.97 7.39
CA VAL A 22 -27.51 19.75 8.41
C VAL A 22 -26.39 18.92 9.04
N LEU A 23 -26.60 17.62 9.21
CA LEU A 23 -25.57 16.70 9.73
C LEU A 23 -24.38 16.60 8.77
N ILE A 24 -24.64 16.53 7.47
CA ILE A 24 -23.61 16.52 6.44
C ILE A 24 -22.78 17.81 6.48
N ILE A 25 -23.40 18.98 6.65
CA ILE A 25 -22.68 20.27 6.74
C ILE A 25 -21.73 20.27 7.94
N TYR A 26 -22.20 19.90 9.14
CA TYR A 26 -21.34 19.87 10.33
C TYR A 26 -20.21 18.84 10.23
N PHE A 27 -20.47 17.72 9.56
CA PHE A 27 -19.44 16.71 9.31
C PHE A 27 -18.38 17.20 8.32
N LEU A 28 -18.78 17.95 7.29
CA LEU A 28 -17.85 18.60 6.35
C LEU A 28 -17.02 19.72 7.03
N VAL A 29 -17.59 20.44 7.99
CA VAL A 29 -16.81 21.40 8.80
C VAL A 29 -15.79 20.65 9.68
N GLY A 30 -16.22 19.55 10.31
CA GLY A 30 -15.35 18.71 11.13
C GLY A 30 -14.17 18.14 10.35
N ILE A 31 -14.38 17.64 9.13
CA ILE A 31 -13.28 17.10 8.31
C ILE A 31 -12.30 18.18 7.87
N PHE A 32 -12.78 19.38 7.54
CA PHE A 32 -11.92 20.50 7.14
C PHE A 32 -10.98 20.89 8.29
N LEU A 33 -11.54 21.07 9.50
CA LEU A 33 -10.77 21.33 10.71
C LEU A 33 -9.77 20.21 11.01
N THR A 34 -10.17 18.95 10.84
CA THR A 34 -9.28 17.80 11.06
C THR A 34 -8.08 17.83 10.11
N ILE A 35 -8.29 18.20 8.85
CA ILE A 35 -7.21 18.32 7.86
C ILE A 35 -6.24 19.44 8.24
N GLU A 36 -6.74 20.59 8.68
CA GLU A 36 -5.91 21.70 9.16
C GLU A 36 -5.06 21.28 10.36
N ILE A 37 -5.66 20.63 11.35
CA ILE A 37 -4.93 20.10 12.52
C ILE A 37 -3.90 19.05 12.07
N LEU A 38 -4.26 18.16 11.14
CA LEU A 38 -3.33 17.14 10.66
C LEU A 38 -2.08 17.75 10.00
N ASP A 39 -2.23 18.86 9.27
CA ASP A 39 -1.10 19.59 8.70
C ASP A 39 -0.20 20.21 9.79
N GLU A 40 -0.75 20.62 10.93
CA GLU A 40 0.03 21.12 12.08
C GLU A 40 0.79 20.01 12.84
N LEU A 41 0.33 18.76 12.75
CA LEU A 41 0.95 17.60 13.41
C LEU A 41 2.12 17.00 12.63
N VAL A 42 2.45 17.55 11.47
CA VAL A 42 3.58 17.10 10.66
C VAL A 42 4.90 17.34 11.40
N GLU A 43 5.76 16.32 11.42
CA GLU A 43 7.08 16.45 12.03
C GLU A 43 7.94 17.46 11.25
N PRO A 44 8.50 18.49 11.92
CA PRO A 44 9.31 19.51 11.25
C PRO A 44 10.53 18.92 10.55
N GLY A 45 10.75 19.30 9.29
CA GLY A 45 11.87 18.82 8.48
C GLY A 45 11.64 17.46 7.81
N SER A 46 10.49 16.82 8.05
CA SER A 46 10.15 15.55 7.42
C SER A 46 9.97 15.63 5.91
N GLU A 47 9.65 16.82 5.39
CA GLU A 47 9.49 17.13 3.97
C GLU A 47 10.79 17.01 3.15
N ASN A 48 11.96 17.16 3.79
CA ASN A 48 13.26 17.18 3.11
C ASN A 48 13.94 15.79 3.03
N MET A 49 13.17 14.71 3.11
CA MET A 49 13.68 13.34 3.06
C MET A 49 14.36 13.02 1.72
N ASP A 50 15.51 12.36 1.78
CA ASP A 50 16.10 11.74 0.60
C ASP A 50 15.54 10.33 0.39
N VAL A 51 14.72 10.16 -0.66
CA VAL A 51 14.15 8.85 -1.05
C VAL A 51 15.21 7.85 -1.52
N CYS A 52 16.43 8.30 -1.85
CA CYS A 52 17.53 7.43 -2.23
C CYS A 52 18.33 6.93 -1.01
N ASN A 53 18.12 7.54 0.16
CA ASN A 53 18.76 7.13 1.40
C ASN A 53 18.00 5.95 2.01
N LYS A 54 18.70 4.83 2.16
CA LYS A 54 18.10 3.58 2.62
C LYS A 54 17.66 3.67 4.09
N GLU A 55 18.46 4.26 4.96
CA GLU A 55 18.18 4.34 6.38
C GLU A 55 16.91 5.17 6.66
N GLU A 56 16.76 6.30 5.97
CA GLU A 56 15.59 7.18 6.07
C GLU A 56 14.30 6.48 5.60
N VAL A 57 14.37 5.78 4.47
CA VAL A 57 13.25 5.02 3.94
C VAL A 57 12.87 3.88 4.89
N VAL A 58 13.85 3.09 5.35
CA VAL A 58 13.60 1.98 6.28
C VAL A 58 12.93 2.47 7.55
N SER A 59 13.41 3.58 8.11
CA SER A 59 12.83 4.21 9.31
C SER A 59 11.33 4.47 9.16
N ARG A 60 10.88 5.00 8.02
CA ARG A 60 9.47 5.36 7.75
C ARG A 60 8.63 4.19 7.22
N MET A 61 9.27 3.10 6.82
CA MET A 61 8.59 1.87 6.38
C MET A 61 8.27 0.92 7.54
N LYS A 62 9.03 0.99 8.65
CA LYS A 62 8.90 0.07 9.79
C LYS A 62 7.45 -0.15 10.23
N ALA A 63 6.70 0.91 10.51
CA ALA A 63 5.32 0.84 10.97
C ALA A 63 4.39 0.13 9.96
N ALA A 64 4.49 0.51 8.69
CA ALA A 64 3.69 -0.07 7.61
C ALA A 64 3.99 -1.55 7.36
N VAL A 65 5.21 -1.99 7.68
CA VAL A 65 5.64 -3.38 7.57
C VAL A 65 5.27 -4.19 8.83
N ALA A 66 5.47 -3.63 10.02
CA ALA A 66 5.20 -4.27 11.30
C ALA A 66 3.73 -4.69 11.45
N SER A 67 2.80 -3.86 10.93
CA SER A 67 1.36 -4.18 10.90
C SER A 67 1.00 -5.44 10.10
N LYS A 68 1.91 -5.95 9.25
CA LYS A 68 1.70 -7.16 8.44
C LYS A 68 2.58 -8.32 8.89
N GLN A 69 3.83 -8.04 9.23
CA GLN A 69 4.81 -9.03 9.65
C GLN A 69 5.63 -8.47 10.81
N PHE A 70 5.06 -8.59 12.00
CA PHE A 70 5.70 -8.18 13.25
C PHE A 70 6.99 -8.99 13.53
N GLY A 71 8.04 -8.32 13.99
CA GLY A 71 9.34 -8.93 14.34
C GLY A 71 10.26 -9.20 13.16
N GLN A 72 9.85 -8.87 11.93
CA GLN A 72 10.69 -9.00 10.72
C GLN A 72 10.76 -7.68 9.94
N GLU A 73 10.31 -6.57 10.53
CA GLU A 73 10.22 -5.30 9.84
C GLU A 73 11.56 -4.77 9.34
N HIS A 74 12.66 -5.05 10.04
CA HIS A 74 13.99 -4.59 9.61
C HIS A 74 14.46 -5.27 8.30
N ILE A 75 14.36 -6.60 8.24
CA ILE A 75 14.77 -7.38 7.07
C ILE A 75 13.87 -7.01 5.88
N LEU A 76 12.56 -6.98 6.12
CA LEU A 76 11.57 -6.71 5.08
C LEU A 76 11.64 -5.27 4.57
N SER A 77 11.76 -4.27 5.46
CA SER A 77 11.91 -2.86 5.07
C SER A 77 13.20 -2.65 4.29
N SER A 78 14.32 -3.26 4.71
CA SER A 78 15.58 -3.19 3.98
C SER A 78 15.46 -3.73 2.56
N LEU A 79 14.85 -4.91 2.39
CA LEU A 79 14.66 -5.52 1.07
C LEU A 79 13.76 -4.68 0.16
N VAL A 80 12.67 -4.13 0.70
CA VAL A 80 11.75 -3.29 -0.09
C VAL A 80 12.42 -1.97 -0.45
N ALA A 81 13.11 -1.31 0.49
CA ALA A 81 13.85 -0.08 0.23
C ALA A 81 14.92 -0.30 -0.87
N ASP A 82 15.70 -1.37 -0.78
CA ASP A 82 16.71 -1.71 -1.80
C ASP A 82 16.09 -1.90 -3.19
N ALA A 83 14.94 -2.56 -3.29
CA ALA A 83 14.26 -2.79 -4.56
C ALA A 83 13.66 -1.49 -5.13
N CYS A 84 13.04 -0.68 -4.29
CA CYS A 84 12.41 0.58 -4.69
C CYS A 84 13.45 1.64 -5.10
N ILE A 85 14.55 1.80 -4.35
CA ILE A 85 15.62 2.77 -4.66
C ILE A 85 16.25 2.43 -6.01
N GLN A 86 16.43 1.15 -6.34
CA GLN A 86 17.03 0.72 -7.60
C GLN A 86 16.19 1.08 -8.84
N VAL A 87 14.87 1.13 -8.70
CA VAL A 87 13.96 1.47 -9.81
C VAL A 87 13.49 2.93 -9.75
N CYS A 88 13.97 3.69 -8.77
CA CYS A 88 13.60 5.08 -8.58
C CYS A 88 14.14 5.95 -9.73
N PRO A 89 13.29 6.63 -10.51
CA PRO A 89 13.73 7.53 -11.55
C PRO A 89 14.34 8.81 -10.96
N LYS A 90 15.04 9.60 -11.79
CA LYS A 90 15.65 10.89 -11.36
C LYS A 90 14.67 11.85 -10.67
N ASN A 91 13.40 11.81 -11.08
CA ASN A 91 12.32 12.52 -10.41
C ASN A 91 11.47 11.50 -9.61
N PRO A 92 11.56 11.49 -8.27
CA PRO A 92 10.84 10.54 -7.43
C PRO A 92 9.33 10.52 -7.65
N ALA A 93 8.70 11.65 -7.97
CA ALA A 93 7.25 11.73 -8.16
C ALA A 93 6.72 10.82 -9.29
N ASN A 94 7.58 10.45 -10.24
CA ASN A 94 7.27 9.55 -11.36
C ASN A 94 7.55 8.08 -11.05
N PHE A 95 7.81 7.72 -9.80
CA PHE A 95 7.96 6.34 -9.38
C PHE A 95 6.72 5.51 -9.80
N ASN A 96 6.97 4.36 -10.42
CA ASN A 96 5.91 3.41 -10.77
C ASN A 96 6.15 2.10 -10.03
N VAL A 97 5.15 1.70 -9.26
CA VAL A 97 5.15 0.45 -8.47
C VAL A 97 5.27 -0.79 -9.37
N ASP A 98 4.78 -0.72 -10.62
CA ASP A 98 4.86 -1.83 -11.58
C ASP A 98 6.31 -2.19 -11.98
N ASN A 99 7.26 -1.28 -11.76
CA ASN A 99 8.68 -1.55 -12.01
C ASN A 99 9.30 -2.45 -10.93
N VAL A 100 8.63 -2.61 -9.79
CA VAL A 100 9.07 -3.52 -8.71
C VAL A 100 8.35 -4.86 -8.84
N CYS A 101 9.03 -5.83 -9.45
CA CYS A 101 8.50 -7.18 -9.63
C CYS A 101 8.91 -8.10 -8.48
N VAL A 102 7.97 -8.90 -7.97
CA VAL A 102 8.23 -9.88 -6.92
C VAL A 102 8.06 -11.30 -7.45
N ALA A 103 9.10 -12.12 -7.36
CA ALA A 103 9.09 -13.52 -7.76
C ALA A 103 9.17 -14.45 -6.54
N LYS A 104 8.08 -15.17 -6.24
CA LYS A 104 8.08 -16.24 -5.23
C LYS A 104 8.67 -17.53 -5.79
N ILE A 105 9.71 -18.04 -5.13
CA ILE A 105 10.32 -19.36 -5.36
C ILE A 105 10.05 -20.20 -4.11
N VAL A 106 9.51 -21.40 -4.28
CA VAL A 106 9.16 -22.30 -3.17
C VAL A 106 10.42 -22.99 -2.65
N GLY A 107 10.55 -23.16 -1.33
CA GLY A 107 11.67 -23.88 -0.69
C GLY A 107 12.61 -23.01 0.14
N GLY A 108 12.39 -21.69 0.21
CA GLY A 108 13.16 -20.76 1.05
C GLY A 108 12.28 -19.99 2.04
N GLY A 109 12.91 -19.45 3.09
CA GLY A 109 12.29 -18.52 4.04
C GLY A 109 12.67 -17.06 3.77
N LEU A 110 12.21 -16.14 4.64
CA LEU A 110 12.47 -14.71 4.51
C LEU A 110 13.97 -14.35 4.49
N HIS A 111 14.78 -15.06 5.26
CA HIS A 111 16.24 -14.86 5.29
C HIS A 111 16.94 -15.22 3.98
N ASN A 112 16.29 -16.00 3.11
CA ASN A 112 16.81 -16.37 1.79
C ASN A 112 16.33 -15.40 0.70
N CYS A 113 15.56 -14.38 1.05
CA CYS A 113 15.07 -13.39 0.09
C CYS A 113 16.19 -12.42 -0.28
N THR A 114 16.33 -12.15 -1.58
CA THR A 114 17.33 -11.23 -2.12
C THR A 114 16.72 -10.36 -3.21
N VAL A 115 17.20 -9.13 -3.33
CA VAL A 115 16.83 -8.23 -4.44
C VAL A 115 17.73 -8.51 -5.63
N VAL A 116 17.13 -8.82 -6.78
CA VAL A 116 17.85 -9.08 -8.04
C VAL A 116 17.76 -7.85 -8.92
N ARG A 117 18.92 -7.36 -9.39
CA ARG A 117 18.99 -6.30 -10.40
C ARG A 117 18.68 -6.88 -11.79
N GLY A 118 17.42 -6.82 -12.19
CA GLY A 118 16.96 -7.29 -13.48
C GLY A 118 15.62 -8.00 -13.40
N MET A 119 15.35 -8.87 -14.37
CA MET A 119 14.11 -9.64 -14.45
C MET A 119 14.35 -11.10 -14.05
N VAL A 120 13.47 -11.64 -13.23
CA VAL A 120 13.48 -13.05 -12.83
C VAL A 120 12.34 -13.79 -13.52
N LEU A 121 12.67 -14.87 -14.21
CA LEU A 121 11.70 -15.76 -14.86
C LEU A 121 11.56 -17.03 -14.03
N LYS A 122 10.32 -17.44 -13.76
CA LYS A 122 10.04 -18.71 -13.04
C LYS A 122 10.07 -19.94 -13.94
N ILE A 123 10.35 -19.75 -15.22
CA ILE A 123 10.37 -20.80 -16.22
C ILE A 123 11.78 -21.41 -16.20
N ASP A 124 11.88 -22.73 -16.16
CA ASP A 124 13.17 -23.40 -16.27
C ASP A 124 13.71 -23.29 -17.70
N VAL A 125 15.04 -23.34 -17.82
CA VAL A 125 15.72 -23.25 -19.11
C VAL A 125 15.44 -24.50 -19.93
N VAL A 126 14.99 -24.30 -21.15
CA VAL A 126 14.81 -25.35 -22.17
C VAL A 126 16.13 -25.49 -22.93
N GLY A 127 16.76 -26.67 -22.84
CA GLY A 127 18.02 -26.97 -23.54
C GLY A 127 19.13 -27.47 -22.61
N SER A 128 20.33 -27.62 -23.17
CA SER A 128 21.52 -28.17 -22.49
C SER A 128 22.30 -27.14 -21.70
N ILE A 129 22.23 -25.86 -22.08
CA ILE A 129 22.99 -24.77 -21.43
C ILE A 129 22.19 -24.23 -20.25
N LYS A 130 22.69 -24.39 -19.02
CA LYS A 130 22.02 -23.91 -17.79
C LYS A 130 22.57 -22.60 -17.22
N ARG A 131 23.75 -22.14 -17.67
CA ARG A 131 24.38 -20.89 -17.22
C ARG A 131 25.08 -20.20 -18.38
N MET A 132 24.91 -18.89 -18.47
CA MET A 132 25.59 -18.04 -19.45
C MET A 132 25.90 -16.68 -18.82
N GLU A 133 27.07 -16.14 -19.12
CA GLU A 133 27.49 -14.80 -18.67
C GLU A 133 27.59 -13.85 -19.87
N LYS A 134 27.25 -12.57 -19.66
CA LYS A 134 27.22 -11.53 -20.73
C LYS A 134 26.37 -11.92 -21.95
N ALA A 135 25.24 -12.58 -21.71
CA ALA A 135 24.31 -12.98 -22.74
C ALA A 135 23.53 -11.77 -23.29
N LYS A 136 23.28 -11.76 -24.59
CA LYS A 136 22.25 -10.89 -25.19
C LYS A 136 20.91 -11.60 -25.06
N VAL A 137 19.91 -10.88 -24.58
CA VAL A 137 18.53 -11.36 -24.45
C VAL A 137 17.73 -10.72 -25.55
N ALA A 138 16.96 -11.51 -26.30
CA ALA A 138 15.96 -10.94 -27.19
C ALA A 138 14.58 -11.52 -26.93
N VAL A 139 13.60 -10.70 -27.24
CA VAL A 139 12.21 -10.85 -26.83
C VAL A 139 11.39 -10.91 -28.09
N PHE A 140 10.83 -12.08 -28.36
CA PHE A 140 9.95 -12.28 -29.51
C PHE A 140 8.50 -12.06 -29.06
N ALA A 141 7.81 -11.16 -29.75
CA ALA A 141 6.38 -10.93 -29.55
C ALA A 141 5.51 -11.99 -30.25
N SER A 142 6.05 -12.66 -31.27
CA SER A 142 5.41 -13.75 -32.03
C SER A 142 6.01 -15.11 -31.68
N GLY A 143 5.26 -16.18 -31.95
CA GLY A 143 5.81 -17.53 -31.95
C GLY A 143 6.94 -17.63 -32.98
N VAL A 144 8.01 -18.32 -32.61
CA VAL A 144 9.05 -18.74 -33.56
C VAL A 144 8.63 -20.13 -34.03
N ASP A 145 7.71 -20.16 -34.99
CA ASP A 145 7.27 -21.37 -35.67
C ASP A 145 7.64 -21.26 -37.15
N THR A 146 7.79 -22.41 -37.83
CA THR A 146 7.78 -22.47 -39.30
C THR A 146 6.52 -21.76 -39.79
N SER A 147 6.62 -20.96 -40.84
CA SER A 147 5.62 -20.03 -41.39
C SER A 147 4.23 -20.64 -41.63
N ALA A 148 3.51 -20.93 -40.54
CA ALA A 148 2.14 -21.38 -40.55
C ALA A 148 1.27 -20.13 -40.71
N THR A 149 0.54 -20.05 -41.82
CA THR A 149 -0.46 -19.02 -42.04
C THR A 149 -1.53 -19.12 -40.95
N GLU A 150 -1.96 -18.00 -40.36
CA GLU A 150 -3.00 -17.96 -39.32
C GLU A 150 -4.35 -18.54 -39.80
N THR A 151 -4.58 -18.53 -41.11
CA THR A 151 -5.68 -19.22 -41.79
C THR A 151 -5.25 -20.63 -42.19
N LYS A 152 -6.19 -21.60 -42.21
CA LYS A 152 -5.96 -22.96 -42.72
C LYS A 152 -5.43 -22.91 -44.16
N GLY A 153 -4.11 -22.90 -44.31
CA GLY A 153 -3.40 -22.97 -45.57
C GLY A 153 -3.06 -24.43 -45.85
N THR A 154 -3.65 -25.00 -46.91
CA THR A 154 -3.26 -26.34 -47.37
C THR A 154 -2.08 -26.18 -48.33
N VAL A 155 -0.88 -26.59 -47.91
CA VAL A 155 0.27 -26.68 -48.81
C VAL A 155 0.12 -27.95 -49.66
N LEU A 156 -0.20 -27.78 -50.94
CA LEU A 156 -0.32 -28.89 -51.90
C LEU A 156 1.05 -29.17 -52.51
N ILE A 157 1.63 -30.31 -52.14
CA ILE A 157 2.92 -30.77 -52.67
C ILE A 157 2.64 -31.80 -53.77
N HIS A 158 3.04 -31.50 -55.00
CA HIS A 158 2.80 -32.36 -56.16
C HIS A 158 4.04 -33.14 -56.61
N THR A 159 5.24 -32.67 -56.28
CA THR A 159 6.51 -33.26 -56.78
C THR A 159 7.50 -33.48 -55.63
N ALA A 160 8.30 -34.55 -55.70
CA ALA A 160 9.31 -34.87 -54.69
C ALA A 160 10.32 -33.74 -54.47
N ASP A 161 10.68 -32.99 -55.53
CA ASP A 161 11.60 -31.86 -55.46
C ASP A 161 11.05 -30.70 -54.61
N GLN A 162 9.72 -30.52 -54.56
CA GLN A 162 9.08 -29.46 -53.78
C GLN A 162 9.18 -29.70 -52.27
N VAL A 163 9.26 -30.98 -51.83
CA VAL A 163 9.44 -31.33 -50.41
C VAL A 163 10.80 -30.86 -49.91
N THR A 164 11.84 -31.00 -50.74
CA THR A 164 13.21 -30.65 -50.35
C THR A 164 13.41 -29.14 -50.27
N VAL A 165 12.77 -28.39 -51.18
CA VAL A 165 12.80 -26.92 -51.16
C VAL A 165 12.14 -26.37 -49.90
N VAL A 166 10.94 -26.83 -49.56
CA VAL A 166 10.23 -26.38 -48.34
C VAL A 166 11.04 -26.70 -47.08
N LYS A 167 11.64 -27.90 -47.00
CA LYS A 167 12.48 -28.28 -45.85
C LYS A 167 13.73 -27.41 -45.69
N ASN A 168 14.36 -27.04 -46.79
CA ASN A 168 15.57 -26.21 -46.76
C ASN A 168 15.23 -24.75 -46.45
N GLU A 169 14.14 -24.22 -47.03
CA GLU A 169 13.67 -22.86 -46.74
C GLU A 169 13.27 -22.70 -45.27
N GLU A 170 12.56 -23.68 -44.69
CA GLU A 170 12.21 -23.68 -43.26
C GLU A 170 13.44 -23.76 -42.34
N GLY A 171 14.48 -24.50 -42.76
CA GLY A 171 15.75 -24.61 -42.03
C GLY A 171 16.54 -23.30 -42.05
N ASP A 172 16.66 -22.68 -43.22
CA ASP A 172 17.41 -21.43 -43.43
C ASP A 172 16.74 -20.24 -42.71
N ASP A 173 15.41 -20.19 -42.67
CA ASP A 173 14.66 -19.17 -41.94
C ASP A 173 14.84 -19.29 -40.42
N LEU A 174 14.88 -20.53 -39.90
CA LEU A 174 15.14 -20.79 -38.49
C LEU A 174 16.60 -20.51 -38.12
N GLU A 175 17.56 -20.88 -38.97
CA GLU A 175 18.99 -20.63 -38.74
C GLU A 175 19.29 -19.13 -38.75
N ARG A 176 18.69 -18.34 -39.66
CA ARG A 176 18.75 -16.87 -39.62
C ARG A 176 18.21 -16.27 -38.31
N ALA A 177 17.09 -16.79 -37.80
CA ALA A 177 16.54 -16.34 -36.52
C ALA A 177 17.43 -16.69 -35.31
N VAL A 178 18.23 -17.76 -35.42
CA VAL A 178 19.18 -18.20 -34.38
C VAL A 178 20.51 -17.44 -34.47
N ASP A 179 21.03 -17.19 -35.67
CA ASP A 179 22.30 -16.51 -35.94
C ASP A 179 22.28 -15.01 -35.61
N ASP A 180 21.12 -14.35 -35.69
CA ASP A 180 20.93 -12.99 -35.19
C ASP A 180 21.02 -12.89 -33.64
N GLY A 181 21.27 -14.01 -32.97
CA GLY A 181 21.77 -14.05 -31.61
C GLY A 181 20.66 -13.87 -30.59
N VAL A 182 19.75 -14.85 -30.49
CA VAL A 182 18.68 -14.79 -29.52
C VAL A 182 18.45 -16.12 -28.81
N ASN A 183 18.78 -16.16 -27.52
CA ASN A 183 18.10 -17.08 -26.62
C ASN A 183 16.67 -16.58 -26.41
N THR A 184 15.70 -17.34 -26.91
CA THR A 184 14.27 -17.08 -26.83
C THR A 184 13.77 -17.26 -25.40
N TYR A 185 13.05 -16.28 -24.84
CA TYR A 185 12.36 -16.42 -23.55
C TYR A 185 10.91 -15.95 -23.65
N LYS A 186 9.96 -16.82 -23.25
CA LYS A 186 8.54 -16.48 -23.11
C LYS A 186 8.32 -15.76 -21.79
N MET A 187 7.77 -14.56 -21.84
CA MET A 187 7.35 -13.81 -20.65
C MET A 187 6.00 -14.35 -20.16
N SER A 188 5.98 -14.91 -18.96
CA SER A 188 4.75 -15.16 -18.22
C SER A 188 4.78 -14.33 -16.93
N LYS A 189 3.80 -13.43 -16.78
CA LYS A 189 3.56 -12.71 -15.53
C LYS A 189 3.04 -13.72 -14.51
N THR A 190 3.66 -13.78 -13.34
CA THR A 190 3.08 -14.49 -12.20
C THR A 190 3.08 -13.58 -10.98
N LEU A 191 1.88 -13.11 -10.64
CA LEU A 191 1.57 -12.49 -9.36
C LEU A 191 1.61 -13.56 -8.26
N GLU A 192 2.20 -13.19 -7.12
CA GLU A 192 1.54 -13.14 -5.80
C GLU A 192 2.59 -13.17 -4.67
N LEU A 193 2.95 -11.96 -4.24
CA LEU A 193 3.36 -11.64 -2.87
C LEU A 193 2.65 -10.31 -2.55
N ILE A 194 1.34 -10.41 -2.31
CA ILE A 194 0.41 -9.27 -2.15
C ILE A 194 0.85 -8.31 -1.02
N SER A 195 1.62 -8.81 -0.04
CA SER A 195 2.16 -7.98 1.05
C SER A 195 3.34 -7.09 0.64
N TYR A 196 4.27 -7.59 -0.20
CA TYR A 196 5.45 -6.82 -0.64
C TYR A 196 5.07 -5.69 -1.61
N CYS A 197 4.20 -5.99 -2.60
CA CYS A 197 3.74 -4.98 -3.55
C CYS A 197 3.02 -3.83 -2.82
N ARG A 198 2.25 -4.13 -1.77
CA ARG A 198 1.61 -3.11 -0.91
C ARG A 198 2.61 -2.20 -0.20
N ASN A 199 3.77 -2.70 0.20
CA ASN A 199 4.81 -1.85 0.81
C ASN A 199 5.53 -0.98 -0.22
N ALA A 200 5.62 -1.41 -1.48
CA ALA A 200 6.09 -0.54 -2.57
C ALA A 200 5.14 0.64 -2.85
N PHE A 201 3.83 0.50 -2.57
CA PHE A 201 2.91 1.64 -2.56
C PHE A 201 3.20 2.62 -1.41
N HIS A 202 3.71 2.15 -0.27
CA HIS A 202 4.12 3.02 0.84
C HIS A 202 5.35 3.84 0.43
N PHE A 203 6.33 3.23 -0.23
CA PHE A 203 7.46 3.96 -0.84
C PHE A 203 6.99 4.96 -1.89
N HIS A 204 6.06 4.56 -2.77
CA HIS A 204 5.45 5.47 -3.76
C HIS A 204 4.78 6.68 -3.11
N ALA A 205 4.10 6.50 -1.98
CA ALA A 205 3.52 7.59 -1.22
C ALA A 205 4.61 8.55 -0.71
N MET A 206 5.72 8.03 -0.15
CA MET A 206 6.88 8.84 0.26
C MET A 206 7.50 9.62 -0.89
N CYS A 207 7.53 9.05 -2.10
CA CYS A 207 8.05 9.74 -3.29
C CYS A 207 7.18 10.92 -3.73
N LYS A 208 5.90 10.94 -3.36
CA LYS A 208 4.98 12.04 -3.67
C LYS A 208 4.96 13.09 -2.56
N ASP A 209 4.89 12.63 -1.32
CA ASP A 209 4.87 13.45 -0.12
C ASP A 209 5.56 12.69 1.01
N SER A 210 6.68 13.25 1.46
CA SER A 210 7.52 12.69 2.50
C SER A 210 7.11 13.17 3.90
N ARG A 211 6.08 14.00 4.06
CA ARG A 211 5.66 14.44 5.39
C ARG A 211 5.18 13.26 6.25
N ILE A 212 5.62 13.23 7.50
CA ILE A 212 5.26 12.18 8.48
C ILE A 212 4.53 12.78 9.68
N VAL A 213 3.70 11.95 10.30
CA VAL A 213 2.96 12.27 11.53
C VAL A 213 3.14 11.15 12.56
N PRO A 214 2.98 11.45 13.86
CA PRO A 214 3.07 10.45 14.93
C PRO A 214 2.15 9.24 14.71
N GLY A 215 2.70 8.02 14.77
CA GLY A 215 1.95 6.77 14.61
C GLY A 215 1.24 6.28 15.89
N GLU A 216 0.89 4.98 15.94
CA GLU A 216 0.30 4.30 17.11
C GLU A 216 -0.87 5.03 17.79
N ALA A 217 -1.80 5.53 16.97
CA ALA A 217 -2.98 6.29 17.40
C ALA A 217 -2.71 7.65 18.10
N ALA A 218 -1.46 8.11 18.14
CA ALA A 218 -1.11 9.43 18.67
C ALA A 218 -1.80 10.55 17.88
N THR A 219 -1.73 10.47 16.54
CA THR A 219 -2.42 11.42 15.66
C THR A 219 -3.92 11.41 15.89
N GLU A 220 -4.56 10.24 15.97
CA GLU A 220 -6.00 10.11 16.14
C GLU A 220 -6.51 10.69 17.48
N ILE A 221 -5.79 10.47 18.58
CA ILE A 221 -6.16 11.05 19.88
C ILE A 221 -6.01 12.57 19.88
N GLU A 222 -4.95 13.08 19.26
CA GLU A 222 -4.75 14.53 19.17
C GLU A 222 -5.83 15.20 18.31
N LEU A 223 -6.21 14.57 17.19
CA LEU A 223 -7.35 15.00 16.37
C LEU A 223 -8.65 14.96 17.18
N ALA A 224 -8.92 13.86 17.89
CA ALA A 224 -10.10 13.72 18.74
C ALA A 224 -10.20 14.86 19.76
N LYS A 225 -9.11 15.13 20.48
CA LYS A 225 -9.02 16.19 21.50
C LYS A 225 -9.35 17.57 20.92
N ARG A 226 -8.62 18.01 19.88
CA ARG A 226 -8.77 19.37 19.33
C ARG A 226 -10.13 19.58 18.64
N VAL A 227 -10.62 18.58 17.91
CA VAL A 227 -11.95 18.66 17.27
C VAL A 227 -13.06 18.68 18.34
N LYS A 228 -12.88 17.96 19.45
CA LYS A 228 -13.80 18.01 20.60
C LYS A 228 -13.80 19.37 21.28
N GLU A 229 -12.64 20.01 21.43
CA GLU A 229 -12.53 21.38 21.97
C GLU A 229 -13.30 22.38 21.11
N PHE A 230 -13.18 22.28 19.78
CA PHE A 230 -13.95 23.12 18.85
C PHE A 230 -15.47 22.90 18.94
N SER A 231 -15.90 21.68 19.30
CA SER A 231 -17.33 21.37 19.45
C SER A 231 -18.04 22.13 20.58
N PHE A 232 -17.28 22.74 21.51
CA PHE A 232 -17.85 23.60 22.55
C PHE A 232 -18.12 25.04 22.08
N THR A 233 -17.42 25.48 21.04
CA THR A 233 -17.54 26.84 20.49
C THR A 233 -18.73 26.97 19.55
N GLU A 234 -18.99 25.95 18.73
CA GLU A 234 -20.16 25.90 17.84
C GLU A 234 -21.22 24.91 18.35
N THR A 235 -22.51 25.20 18.12
CA THR A 235 -23.62 24.31 18.50
C THR A 235 -23.63 23.02 17.66
N GLY A 236 -22.77 22.05 18.00
CA GLY A 236 -22.55 20.86 17.20
C GLY A 236 -22.39 19.58 18.00
N SER A 237 -23.47 19.02 18.56
CA SER A 237 -23.48 17.61 19.05
C SER A 237 -23.01 16.61 17.98
N ALA A 238 -23.07 16.97 16.70
CA ALA A 238 -22.52 16.20 15.59
C ALA A 238 -20.99 16.22 15.57
N ILE A 239 -20.35 17.37 15.81
CA ILE A 239 -18.88 17.52 15.83
C ILE A 239 -18.31 16.76 17.03
N ALA A 240 -18.97 16.81 18.19
CA ALA A 240 -18.57 16.02 19.36
C ALA A 240 -18.61 14.50 19.10
N LYS A 241 -19.62 14.01 18.37
CA LYS A 241 -19.67 12.59 17.98
C LYS A 241 -18.64 12.24 16.91
N PHE A 242 -18.35 13.19 16.02
CA PHE A 242 -17.31 13.03 15.02
C PHE A 242 -15.93 12.94 15.68
N SER A 243 -15.62 13.76 16.69
CA SER A 243 -14.37 13.65 17.43
C SER A 243 -14.26 12.32 18.20
N GLU A 244 -15.34 11.86 18.83
CA GLU A 244 -15.39 10.54 19.47
C GLU A 244 -15.14 9.38 18.48
N SER A 245 -15.44 9.55 17.19
CA SER A 245 -15.21 8.50 16.19
C SER A 245 -13.72 8.19 15.96
N PHE A 246 -12.82 9.13 16.23
CA PHE A 246 -11.38 8.89 16.14
C PHE A 246 -10.88 7.93 17.22
N GLU A 247 -11.57 7.82 18.36
CA GLU A 247 -11.25 6.86 19.44
C GLU A 247 -11.39 5.41 18.98
N MET A 248 -12.08 5.15 17.85
CA MET A 248 -12.18 3.81 17.28
C MET A 248 -10.83 3.21 16.89
N VAL A 249 -9.86 4.01 16.46
CA VAL A 249 -8.53 3.52 16.08
C VAL A 249 -7.75 2.99 17.30
N PRO A 250 -7.48 3.78 18.36
CA PRO A 250 -6.80 3.29 19.54
C PRO A 250 -7.57 2.16 20.24
N LYS A 251 -8.92 2.23 20.23
CA LYS A 251 -9.75 1.14 20.74
C LYS A 251 -9.48 -0.18 20.00
N THR A 252 -9.48 -0.14 18.67
CA THR A 252 -9.26 -1.33 17.84
C THR A 252 -7.85 -1.88 18.04
N LEU A 253 -6.84 -1.01 18.14
CA LEU A 253 -5.46 -1.43 18.42
C LEU A 253 -5.35 -2.12 19.78
N ALA A 254 -5.92 -1.52 20.83
CA ALA A 254 -5.91 -2.09 22.17
C ALA A 254 -6.66 -3.44 22.23
N GLU A 255 -7.85 -3.53 21.63
CA GLU A 255 -8.63 -4.77 21.58
C GLU A 255 -7.90 -5.90 20.83
N ASN A 256 -7.18 -5.59 19.74
CA ASN A 256 -6.42 -6.57 18.98
C ASN A 256 -5.25 -7.18 19.77
N VAL A 257 -4.67 -6.43 20.70
CA VAL A 257 -3.58 -6.88 21.58
C VAL A 257 -4.12 -7.48 22.90
N GLY A 258 -5.45 -7.41 23.13
CA GLY A 258 -6.08 -7.90 24.35
C GLY A 258 -5.93 -6.95 25.56
N LEU A 259 -5.64 -5.68 25.31
CA LEU A 259 -5.56 -4.64 26.34
C LEU A 259 -6.95 -4.04 26.63
N ASN A 260 -7.10 -3.44 27.81
CA ASN A 260 -8.32 -2.71 28.14
C ASN A 260 -8.36 -1.37 27.40
N ALA A 261 -9.14 -1.30 26.32
CA ALA A 261 -9.26 -0.11 25.49
C ALA A 261 -9.64 1.16 26.27
N MET A 262 -10.48 1.05 27.30
CA MET A 262 -10.93 2.21 28.08
C MET A 262 -9.77 2.81 28.90
N GLU A 263 -8.95 1.95 29.51
CA GLU A 263 -7.77 2.37 30.28
C GLU A 263 -6.71 3.00 29.37
N ILE A 264 -6.47 2.42 28.19
CA ILE A 264 -5.53 2.94 27.21
C ILE A 264 -5.96 4.29 26.68
N ILE A 265 -7.22 4.43 26.22
CA ILE A 265 -7.73 5.71 25.71
C ILE A 265 -7.66 6.79 26.79
N SER A 266 -8.05 6.46 28.03
CA SER A 266 -7.94 7.39 29.15
C SER A 266 -6.48 7.82 29.40
N SER A 267 -5.53 6.89 29.31
CA SER A 267 -4.11 7.17 29.50
C SER A 267 -3.56 8.06 28.38
N LEU A 268 -3.91 7.78 27.12
CA LEU A 268 -3.53 8.61 25.97
C LEU A 268 -4.04 10.05 26.12
N TYR A 269 -5.29 10.24 26.56
CA TYR A 269 -5.81 11.59 26.83
C TYR A 269 -5.07 12.32 27.94
N VAL A 270 -4.62 11.61 28.99
CA VAL A 270 -3.83 12.19 30.08
C VAL A 270 -2.48 12.67 29.55
N GLU A 271 -1.80 11.86 28.74
CA GLU A 271 -0.50 12.23 28.15
C GLU A 271 -0.62 13.38 27.14
N HIS A 272 -1.72 13.44 26.39
CA HIS A 272 -1.99 14.51 25.44
C HIS A 272 -2.52 15.79 26.09
N ALA A 273 -3.01 15.75 27.34
CA ALA A 273 -3.50 16.94 28.05
C ALA A 273 -2.50 18.10 28.09
N PRO A 274 -1.20 17.91 28.45
CA PRO A 274 -0.18 18.95 28.40
C PRO A 274 0.25 19.40 26.99
N GLY A 275 -0.27 18.77 25.92
CA GLY A 275 0.09 19.10 24.53
C GLY A 275 1.18 18.18 23.95
N ASN A 276 1.43 17.01 24.54
CA ASN A 276 2.36 16.04 23.97
C ASN A 276 1.69 15.28 22.81
N THR A 277 1.85 15.77 21.58
CA THR A 277 1.20 15.20 20.39
C THR A 277 1.80 13.87 19.91
N LYS A 278 2.93 13.47 20.49
CA LYS A 278 3.75 12.32 20.06
C LYS A 278 3.57 11.07 20.92
N PHE A 279 2.65 11.08 21.88
CA PHE A 279 2.42 9.91 22.73
C PHE A 279 1.46 8.94 22.04
N GLY A 280 1.90 7.70 21.83
CA GLY A 280 1.11 6.65 21.20
C GLY A 280 1.02 5.40 22.07
N LEU A 281 0.22 4.45 21.62
CA LEU A 281 0.08 3.15 22.25
C LEU A 281 1.27 2.25 21.90
N ASP A 282 2.06 1.86 22.89
CA ASP A 282 3.04 0.78 22.73
C ASP A 282 2.32 -0.57 22.81
N LEU A 283 2.29 -1.29 21.69
CA LEU A 283 1.66 -2.62 21.59
C LEU A 283 2.46 -3.72 22.30
N GLU A 284 3.75 -3.52 22.58
CA GLU A 284 4.58 -4.52 23.25
C GLU A 284 4.41 -4.47 24.78
N GLU A 285 4.49 -3.28 25.35
CA GLU A 285 4.38 -3.09 26.80
C GLU A 285 2.94 -2.78 27.26
N GLY A 286 2.05 -2.43 26.34
CA GLY A 286 0.68 -2.03 26.65
C GLY A 286 0.60 -0.71 27.44
N SER A 287 1.55 0.20 27.22
CA SER A 287 1.62 1.51 27.88
C SER A 287 1.72 2.65 26.87
N CYS A 288 1.54 3.89 27.31
CA CYS A 288 1.69 5.07 26.45
C CYS A 288 3.15 5.51 26.42
N LYS A 289 3.72 5.70 25.22
CA LYS A 289 5.11 6.12 25.03
C LYS A 289 5.25 7.14 23.90
N ASP A 290 6.34 7.91 23.91
CA ASP A 290 6.68 8.79 22.80
C ASP A 290 7.08 7.97 21.57
N VAL A 291 6.28 8.05 20.51
CA VAL A 291 6.47 7.31 19.26
C VAL A 291 7.75 7.71 18.52
N SER A 292 8.30 8.90 18.80
CA SER A 292 9.55 9.37 18.23
C SER A 292 10.73 8.53 18.73
N THR A 293 10.67 8.06 19.98
CA THR A 293 11.69 7.19 20.57
C THR A 293 11.62 5.77 20.01
N LEU A 294 10.41 5.31 19.70
CA LEU A 294 10.15 4.02 19.05
C LEU A 294 10.37 4.07 17.52
N ASN A 295 10.50 5.27 16.97
CA ASN A 295 10.64 5.54 15.54
C ASN A 295 9.47 4.94 14.73
N ILE A 296 8.25 5.16 15.23
CA ILE A 296 7.00 4.71 14.61
C ILE A 296 6.28 5.92 14.02
N TRP A 297 6.27 5.99 12.69
CA TRP A 297 5.77 7.12 11.93
C TRP A 297 4.75 6.67 10.89
N ASP A 298 3.68 7.45 10.76
CA ASP A 298 2.72 7.32 9.67
C ASP A 298 2.98 8.40 8.62
N LEU A 299 2.61 8.14 7.36
CA LEU A 299 2.70 9.14 6.30
C LEU A 299 1.49 10.06 6.35
N HIS A 300 1.73 11.37 6.30
CA HIS A 300 0.69 12.40 6.26
C HIS A 300 -0.29 12.15 5.11
N ILE A 301 0.23 11.91 3.90
CA ILE A 301 -0.59 11.67 2.70
C ILE A 301 -1.55 10.48 2.88
N THR A 302 -1.12 9.43 3.57
CA THR A 302 -1.97 8.25 3.82
C THR A 302 -3.11 8.62 4.77
N LYS A 303 -2.83 9.37 5.85
CA LYS A 303 -3.86 9.83 6.80
C LYS A 303 -4.82 10.82 6.14
N PHE A 304 -4.30 11.78 5.38
CA PHE A 304 -5.09 12.78 4.65
C PHE A 304 -6.12 12.11 3.73
N PHE A 305 -5.67 11.18 2.88
CA PHE A 305 -6.58 10.47 1.97
C PHE A 305 -7.52 9.53 2.72
N ALA A 306 -7.07 8.85 3.79
CA ALA A 306 -7.94 8.00 4.60
C ALA A 306 -9.11 8.80 5.19
N LEU A 307 -8.84 9.98 5.77
CA LEU A 307 -9.85 10.87 6.31
C LEU A 307 -10.79 11.40 5.23
N LYS A 308 -10.23 11.87 4.11
CA LYS A 308 -11.02 12.37 2.99
C LYS A 308 -11.97 11.31 2.43
N TYR A 309 -11.47 10.09 2.18
CA TYR A 309 -12.31 9.02 1.63
C TYR A 309 -13.32 8.49 2.64
N ALA A 310 -12.94 8.38 3.92
CA ALA A 310 -13.91 8.03 4.98
C ALA A 310 -15.04 9.06 5.04
N ALA A 311 -14.70 10.35 4.91
CA ALA A 311 -15.68 11.42 4.92
C ALA A 311 -16.59 11.40 3.69
N ASP A 312 -16.03 11.26 2.49
CA ASP A 312 -16.79 11.16 1.23
C ASP A 312 -17.73 9.94 1.23
N ALA A 313 -17.28 8.81 1.78
CA ALA A 313 -18.10 7.62 1.94
C ALA A 313 -19.25 7.85 2.92
N ALA A 314 -18.97 8.45 4.09
CA ALA A 314 -19.99 8.79 5.08
C ALA A 314 -21.02 9.77 4.51
N CYS A 315 -20.58 10.82 3.80
CA CYS A 315 -21.47 11.76 3.13
C CYS A 315 -22.33 11.09 2.05
N THR A 316 -21.76 10.18 1.26
CA THR A 316 -22.52 9.40 0.26
C THR A 316 -23.64 8.61 0.92
N VAL A 317 -23.35 7.89 2.02
CA VAL A 317 -24.34 7.10 2.74
C VAL A 317 -25.42 7.99 3.36
N LEU A 318 -25.04 9.11 3.98
CA LEU A 318 -25.98 10.04 4.63
C LEU A 318 -26.89 10.79 3.65
N ARG A 319 -26.52 10.86 2.37
CA ARG A 319 -27.34 11.47 1.31
C ARG A 319 -28.48 10.57 0.81
N VAL A 320 -28.44 9.27 1.12
CA VAL A 320 -29.49 8.34 0.68
C VAL A 320 -30.71 8.47 1.62
N ASP A 321 -31.60 9.40 1.29
CA ASP A 321 -32.92 9.50 1.92
C ASP A 321 -33.85 8.43 1.34
N GLN A 322 -34.07 7.37 2.13
CA GLN A 322 -35.08 6.31 1.97
C GLN A 322 -34.85 5.27 0.86
N TYR A 323 -34.73 4.01 1.28
CA TYR A 323 -35.17 2.90 0.43
C TYR A 323 -36.68 3.08 0.19
N PRO A 324 -37.17 2.99 -1.06
CA PRO A 324 -38.61 2.88 -1.26
C PRO A 324 -39.06 1.62 -0.52
N ASN A 325 -39.92 1.80 0.48
CA ASN A 325 -40.61 0.69 1.12
C ASN A 325 -41.26 -0.12 0.00
N LEU A 326 -40.74 -1.32 -0.27
CA LEU A 326 -41.39 -2.31 -1.10
C LEU A 326 -42.68 -2.70 -0.36
N VAL A 327 -43.78 -2.09 -0.78
CA VAL A 327 -45.15 -2.51 -0.47
C VAL A 327 -45.51 -3.68 -1.37
#